data_AF-A0AAN0M0L9-F1
#
_entry.id   AF-A0AAN0M0L9-F1
#
_cell.length_a   1.000
_cell.length_b   1.000
_cell.length_c   1.000
_cell.angle_alpha   90.00
_cell.angle_beta   90.00
_cell.angle_gamma   90.00
#
_symmetry.space_group_name_H-M   'P 1'
#
loop_
_entity.id
_entity.type
_entity.pdbx_description
1 polymer ?
#
loop_
_entity_poly.entity_id
_entity_poly.type
_entity_poly.pdbx_seq_one_letter_code
_entity_poly.pdbx_strand_id
1 'polypeptide(L)'
;MQHTFMVWLRQRNAICDLYPLYNRDLLIAGVILHDMGKIEEYTAPMLSEYSVTGRLLGHISIMHANFTAIAERIGHADKEQTLILRHMILSHHGQMEYGSPVMPMIKEAEMLNIIDNLDARTNMFEKFYDDLPEGEFSPRMFALDNRNFYKAKGIK
;
A
#
# COMPACT_ATOMS: atom_id res chain seq x y z
N MET A 1 5.99 -1.74 9.48
CA MET A 1 5.75 -3.01 8.75
C MET A 1 4.85 -3.98 9.51
N GLN A 2 5.18 -4.45 10.73
CA GLN A 2 4.27 -5.34 11.50
C GLN A 2 2.95 -4.67 11.90
N HIS A 3 2.97 -3.38 12.28
CA HIS A 3 1.75 -2.65 12.63
C HIS A 3 0.80 -2.53 11.43
N THR A 4 1.29 -1.95 10.33
CA THR A 4 0.65 -1.79 9.02
C THR A 4 0.00 -3.07 8.48
N PHE A 5 0.73 -4.20 8.50
CA PHE A 5 0.21 -5.47 7.96
C PHE A 5 -1.04 -5.97 8.72
N MET A 6 -1.03 -5.90 10.05
CA MET A 6 -2.17 -6.29 10.86
C MET A 6 -3.35 -5.33 10.71
N VAL A 7 -3.07 -4.03 10.53
CA VAL A 7 -4.13 -3.04 10.25
C VAL A 7 -4.77 -3.35 8.89
N TRP A 8 -4.00 -3.59 7.83
CA TRP A 8 -4.55 -3.95 6.53
C TRP A 8 -5.40 -5.22 6.57
N LEU A 9 -4.95 -6.27 7.26
CA LEU A 9 -5.74 -7.49 7.41
C LEU A 9 -7.07 -7.22 8.15
N ARG A 10 -7.08 -6.39 9.19
CA ARG A 10 -8.32 -6.01 9.89
C ARG A 10 -9.24 -5.18 9.00
N GLN A 11 -8.71 -4.15 8.33
CA GLN A 11 -9.45 -3.30 7.41
C GLN A 11 -10.12 -4.13 6.31
N ARG A 12 -9.36 -5.01 5.67
CA ARG A 12 -9.86 -5.91 4.64
C ARG A 12 -10.99 -6.84 5.13
N ASN A 13 -10.85 -7.40 6.33
CA ASN A 13 -11.90 -8.28 6.89
C ASN A 13 -13.21 -7.51 7.01
N ALA A 14 -13.15 -6.33 7.64
CA ALA A 14 -14.32 -5.47 7.81
C ALA A 14 -14.93 -5.06 6.46
N ILE A 15 -14.09 -4.72 5.47
CA ILE A 15 -14.55 -4.36 4.12
C ILE A 15 -15.26 -5.55 3.46
N CYS A 16 -14.70 -6.76 3.53
CA CYS A 16 -15.34 -7.94 2.95
C CYS A 16 -16.63 -8.34 3.69
N ASP A 17 -16.73 -8.06 4.99
CA ASP A 17 -17.95 -8.29 5.78
C ASP A 17 -19.05 -7.28 5.41
N LEU A 18 -18.68 -6.01 5.21
CA LEU A 18 -19.60 -4.92 4.83
C LEU A 18 -20.01 -4.98 3.35
N TYR A 19 -19.09 -5.40 2.49
CA TYR A 19 -19.24 -5.39 1.04
C TYR A 19 -18.93 -6.80 0.47
N PRO A 20 -19.91 -7.72 0.45
CA PRO A 20 -19.73 -9.10 -0.02
C PRO A 20 -19.37 -9.23 -1.50
N LEU A 21 -19.41 -8.13 -2.27
CA LEU A 21 -19.04 -8.12 -3.68
C LEU A 21 -17.54 -8.37 -3.91
N TYR A 22 -16.70 -8.17 -2.91
CA TYR A 22 -15.25 -8.35 -3.01
C TYR A 22 -14.84 -9.80 -2.77
N ASN A 23 -13.94 -10.31 -3.60
CA ASN A 23 -13.30 -11.59 -3.34
C ASN A 23 -12.32 -11.46 -2.16
N ARG A 24 -12.66 -12.10 -1.03
CA ARG A 24 -11.88 -12.03 0.20
C ARG A 24 -10.46 -12.55 0.01
N ASP A 25 -10.31 -13.71 -0.63
CA ASP A 25 -9.00 -14.36 -0.79
C ASP A 25 -8.08 -13.54 -1.69
N LEU A 26 -8.64 -12.96 -2.75
CA LEU A 26 -7.89 -12.11 -3.66
C LEU A 26 -7.42 -10.82 -2.97
N LEU A 27 -8.27 -10.20 -2.15
CA LEU A 27 -7.90 -8.99 -1.41
C LEU A 27 -6.88 -9.29 -0.29
N ILE A 28 -6.97 -10.45 0.38
CA ILE A 28 -5.90 -10.92 1.30
C ILE A 28 -4.58 -11.04 0.56
N ALA A 29 -4.59 -11.74 -0.58
CA ALA A 29 -3.38 -11.99 -1.34
C ALA A 29 -2.77 -10.66 -1.84
N GLY A 30 -3.58 -9.73 -2.34
CA GLY A 30 -3.13 -8.41 -2.74
C GLY A 30 -2.49 -7.61 -1.59
N VAL A 31 -3.15 -7.57 -0.43
CA VAL A 31 -2.61 -6.92 0.78
C VAL A 31 -1.27 -7.52 1.21
N ILE A 32 -1.14 -8.85 1.17
CA ILE A 32 0.12 -9.51 1.52
C ILE A 32 1.23 -9.16 0.51
N LEU A 33 0.92 -9.19 -0.78
CA LEU A 33 1.93 -9.18 -1.83
C LEU A 33 2.40 -7.80 -2.23
N HIS A 34 1.52 -6.79 -2.30
CA HIS A 34 1.79 -5.53 -3.01
C HIS A 34 3.11 -4.85 -2.63
N ASP A 35 3.44 -4.86 -1.33
CA ASP A 35 4.56 -4.15 -0.75
C ASP A 35 5.76 -5.04 -0.37
N MET A 36 5.70 -6.36 -0.63
CA MET A 36 6.79 -7.28 -0.25
C MET A 36 8.12 -6.97 -0.94
N GLY A 37 8.10 -6.27 -2.08
CA GLY A 37 9.31 -5.77 -2.74
C GLY A 37 10.12 -4.80 -1.86
N LYS A 38 9.52 -4.19 -0.83
CA LYS A 38 10.21 -3.30 0.12
C LYS A 38 11.33 -3.99 0.91
N ILE A 39 11.27 -5.32 1.01
CA ILE A 39 12.32 -6.13 1.65
C ILE A 39 13.65 -5.99 0.90
N GLU A 40 13.61 -5.89 -0.42
CA GLU A 40 14.81 -5.69 -1.25
C GLU A 40 15.06 -4.22 -1.57
N GLU A 41 14.02 -3.38 -1.52
CA GLU A 41 14.13 -1.94 -1.73
C GLU A 41 14.99 -1.26 -0.66
N TYR A 42 14.89 -1.71 0.60
CA TYR A 42 15.63 -1.14 1.73
C TYR A 42 16.78 -2.03 2.21
N THR A 43 17.97 -1.46 2.46
CA THR A 43 19.13 -2.17 3.02
C THR A 43 18.96 -2.49 4.50
N ALA A 44 18.26 -1.61 5.22
CA ALA A 44 17.91 -1.76 6.62
C ALA A 44 16.50 -1.21 6.84
N PRO A 45 15.51 -2.05 7.24
CA PRO A 45 14.11 -1.62 7.42
C PRO A 45 13.92 -0.48 8.42
N MET A 46 14.91 -0.23 9.29
CA MET A 46 14.87 0.77 10.35
C MET A 46 15.49 2.12 9.96
N LEU A 47 16.37 2.16 8.96
CA LEU A 47 17.14 3.37 8.61
C LEU A 47 16.62 4.07 7.34
N SER A 48 15.60 3.52 6.68
CA SER A 48 15.05 4.05 5.41
C SER A 48 16.12 4.22 4.32
N GLU A 49 17.23 3.50 4.40
CA GLU A 49 18.27 3.52 3.39
C GLU A 49 17.88 2.59 2.25
N TYR A 50 17.82 3.14 1.03
CA TYR A 50 17.52 2.37 -0.17
C TYR A 50 18.75 1.61 -0.64
N SER A 51 18.55 0.34 -1.01
CA SER A 51 19.53 -0.47 -1.73
C SER A 51 19.75 0.08 -3.14
N VAL A 52 20.87 -0.28 -3.78
CA VAL A 52 21.13 0.11 -5.18
C VAL A 52 19.99 -0.40 -6.09
N THR A 53 19.60 -1.66 -5.90
CA THR A 53 18.46 -2.27 -6.58
C THR A 53 17.16 -1.50 -6.33
N GLY A 54 16.89 -1.16 -5.06
CA GLY A 54 15.71 -0.39 -4.65
C GLY A 54 15.61 0.97 -5.32
N ARG A 55 16.71 1.74 -5.33
CA ARG A 55 16.73 3.06 -5.99
C ARG A 55 16.52 2.99 -7.50
N LEU A 56 17.00 1.93 -8.14
CA LEU A 56 16.94 1.78 -9.59
C LEU A 56 15.60 1.19 -10.07
N LEU A 57 14.99 0.29 -9.30
CA LEU A 57 13.84 -0.49 -9.74
C LEU A 57 12.53 -0.15 -9.02
N GLY A 58 12.62 0.19 -7.73
CA GLY A 58 11.46 0.36 -6.85
C GLY A 58 10.75 -0.95 -6.50
N HIS A 59 10.10 -1.00 -5.33
CA HIS A 59 9.46 -2.22 -4.82
C HIS A 59 8.37 -2.79 -5.74
N ILE A 60 7.61 -1.97 -6.48
CA ILE A 60 6.56 -2.44 -7.41
C ILE A 60 7.17 -3.36 -8.47
N SER A 61 8.22 -2.88 -9.15
CA SER A 61 8.90 -3.62 -10.22
C SER A 61 9.58 -4.88 -9.67
N ILE A 62 10.24 -4.76 -8.52
CA ILE A 62 10.88 -5.88 -7.82
C ILE A 62 9.84 -6.96 -7.49
N MET A 63 8.73 -6.57 -6.88
CA MET A 63 7.71 -7.51 -6.43
C MET A 63 7.02 -8.18 -7.61
N HIS A 64 6.72 -7.43 -8.68
CA HIS A 64 6.16 -8.00 -9.90
C HIS A 64 7.10 -9.06 -10.53
N ALA A 65 8.41 -8.76 -10.62
CA ALA A 65 9.39 -9.68 -11.16
C ALA A 65 9.51 -10.96 -10.31
N ASN A 66 9.63 -10.80 -8.99
CA ASN A 66 9.73 -11.91 -8.05
C ASN A 66 8.50 -12.82 -8.09
N PHE A 67 7.30 -12.21 -8.06
CA PHE A 67 6.05 -12.96 -8.12
C PHE A 67 5.93 -13.74 -9.44
N THR A 68 6.30 -13.11 -10.55
CA THR A 68 6.27 -13.75 -11.89
C THR A 68 7.20 -14.96 -11.94
N ALA A 69 8.45 -14.82 -11.48
CA ALA A 69 9.41 -15.92 -11.45
C ALA A 69 8.97 -17.08 -10.55
N ILE A 70 8.33 -16.79 -9.40
CA ILE A 70 7.77 -17.81 -8.53
C ILE A 70 6.62 -18.54 -9.21
N ALA A 71 5.70 -17.81 -9.85
CA ALA A 71 4.57 -18.38 -10.57
C ALA A 71 5.02 -19.30 -11.71
N GLU A 72 6.06 -18.91 -12.46
CA GLU A 72 6.69 -19.76 -13.49
C GLU A 72 7.27 -21.04 -12.89
N ARG A 73 8.05 -20.92 -11.80
CA ARG A 73 8.69 -22.05 -11.13
C ARG A 73 7.70 -23.11 -10.63
N ILE A 74 6.50 -22.69 -10.23
CA ILE A 74 5.45 -23.59 -9.74
C ILE A 74 4.45 -24.00 -10.83
N GLY A 75 4.68 -23.64 -12.10
CA GLY A 75 3.81 -24.01 -13.23
C GLY A 75 2.46 -23.26 -13.26
N HIS A 76 2.41 -22.06 -12.68
CA HIS A 76 1.21 -21.22 -12.59
C HIS A 76 1.29 -19.93 -13.42
N ALA A 77 2.28 -19.77 -14.29
CA ALA A 77 2.44 -18.57 -15.12
C ALA A 77 1.18 -18.25 -15.95
N ASP A 78 0.54 -19.27 -16.53
CA ASP A 78 -0.62 -19.11 -17.41
C ASP A 78 -1.97 -19.03 -16.68
N LYS A 79 -1.96 -19.00 -15.34
CA LYS A 79 -3.19 -18.93 -14.53
C LYS A 79 -3.72 -17.50 -14.50
N GLU A 80 -5.04 -17.35 -14.65
CA GLU A 80 -5.72 -16.06 -14.56
C GLU A 80 -5.49 -15.38 -13.20
N GLN A 81 -5.45 -16.15 -12.11
CA GLN A 81 -5.15 -15.65 -10.78
C GLN A 81 -3.77 -15.00 -10.70
N THR A 82 -2.78 -15.56 -11.39
CA THR A 82 -1.43 -15.00 -11.48
C THR A 82 -1.45 -13.65 -12.20
N LEU A 83 -2.18 -13.55 -13.32
CA LEU A 83 -2.34 -12.29 -14.05
C LEU A 83 -3.01 -11.22 -13.18
N ILE A 84 -4.10 -11.59 -12.49
CA ILE A 84 -4.85 -10.68 -11.62
C ILE A 84 -3.99 -10.19 -10.45
N LEU A 85 -3.25 -11.08 -9.77
CA LEU A 85 -2.38 -10.68 -8.66
C LEU A 85 -1.22 -9.79 -9.14
N ARG A 86 -0.66 -10.07 -10.32
CA ARG A 86 0.33 -9.18 -10.96
C ARG A 86 -0.26 -7.80 -11.23
N HIS A 87 -1.50 -7.73 -11.71
CA HIS A 87 -2.21 -6.46 -11.90
C HIS A 87 -2.36 -5.70 -10.59
N MET A 88 -2.81 -6.37 -9.52
CA MET A 88 -2.94 -5.76 -8.20
C MET A 88 -1.60 -5.20 -7.69
N ILE A 89 -0.50 -5.95 -7.83
CA ILE A 89 0.84 -5.47 -7.46
C ILE A 89 1.23 -4.23 -8.28
N LEU A 90 1.01 -4.23 -9.60
CA LEU A 90 1.41 -3.11 -10.45
C LEU A 90 0.55 -1.86 -10.21
N SER A 91 -0.74 -2.02 -9.91
CA SER A 91 -1.67 -0.90 -9.86
C SER A 91 -1.93 -0.31 -8.48
N HIS A 92 -1.32 -0.84 -7.42
CA HIS A 92 -1.76 -0.52 -6.05
C HIS A 92 -1.54 0.93 -5.62
N HIS A 93 -0.63 1.70 -6.23
CA HIS A 93 -0.52 3.15 -5.97
C HIS A 93 -1.62 3.98 -6.66
N GLY A 94 -2.50 3.34 -7.45
CA GLY A 94 -3.72 3.94 -7.98
C GLY A 94 -3.54 4.82 -9.23
N GLN A 95 -2.51 5.69 -9.24
CA GLN A 95 -2.25 6.64 -10.31
C GLN A 95 -0.83 6.51 -10.86
N MET A 96 -0.65 6.85 -12.14
CA MET A 96 0.66 6.77 -12.79
C MET A 96 1.66 7.77 -12.19
N GLU A 97 1.18 8.94 -11.78
CA GLU A 97 1.94 9.99 -11.13
C GLU A 97 2.48 9.56 -9.76
N TYR A 98 1.88 8.53 -9.15
CA TYR A 98 2.33 7.94 -7.89
C TYR A 98 3.23 6.72 -8.09
N GLY A 99 3.61 6.42 -9.34
CA GLY A 99 4.58 5.36 -9.66
C GLY A 99 3.96 4.02 -10.05
N SER A 100 2.63 3.89 -10.08
CA SER A 100 1.98 2.69 -10.62
C SER A 100 2.12 2.62 -12.14
N PRO A 101 2.61 1.52 -12.74
CA PRO A 101 2.69 1.40 -14.20
C PRO A 101 1.33 1.40 -14.91
N VAL A 102 0.27 0.97 -14.20
CA VAL A 102 -1.12 0.93 -14.70
C VAL A 102 -2.10 1.31 -13.59
N MET A 103 -3.27 1.84 -13.95
CA MET A 103 -4.34 2.12 -12.97
C MET A 103 -5.06 0.83 -12.54
N PRO A 104 -5.72 0.80 -11.37
CA PRO A 104 -6.60 -0.30 -10.99
C PRO A 104 -7.72 -0.50 -12.02
N MET A 105 -7.90 -1.74 -12.49
CA MET A 105 -8.92 -2.11 -13.49
C MET A 105 -9.87 -3.19 -12.97
N ILE A 106 -9.72 -3.60 -11.72
CA ILE A 106 -10.61 -4.53 -11.04
C ILE A 106 -10.94 -3.99 -9.66
N LYS A 107 -12.14 -4.34 -9.16
CA LYS A 107 -12.67 -3.88 -7.87
C LYS A 107 -11.74 -4.20 -6.69
N GLU A 108 -11.07 -5.36 -6.69
CA GLU A 108 -10.12 -5.71 -5.62
C GLU A 108 -8.86 -4.84 -5.66
N ALA A 109 -8.35 -4.50 -6.85
CA ALA A 109 -7.19 -3.61 -6.99
C ALA A 109 -7.52 -2.18 -6.58
N GLU A 110 -8.72 -1.70 -6.93
CA GLU A 110 -9.22 -0.39 -6.52
C GLU A 110 -9.34 -0.32 -5.00
N MET A 111 -9.92 -1.36 -4.39
CA MET A 111 -10.05 -1.43 -2.94
C MET A 111 -8.69 -1.54 -2.24
N LEU A 112 -7.74 -2.29 -2.82
CA LEU A 112 -6.38 -2.36 -2.30
C LEU A 112 -5.71 -0.98 -2.25
N ASN A 113 -5.78 -0.21 -3.34
CA ASN A 113 -5.28 1.16 -3.40
C ASN A 113 -5.91 2.05 -2.32
N ILE A 114 -7.23 1.95 -2.12
CA ILE A 114 -7.93 2.71 -1.08
C ILE A 114 -7.43 2.34 0.32
N ILE A 115 -7.28 1.04 0.62
CA ILE A 115 -6.78 0.55 1.92
C ILE A 115 -5.34 1.01 2.16
N ASP A 116 -4.48 0.90 1.15
CA ASP A 116 -3.08 1.30 1.24
C ASP A 116 -2.95 2.81 1.48
N ASN A 117 -3.67 3.61 0.70
CA ASN A 117 -3.69 5.08 0.86
C ASN A 117 -4.24 5.49 2.23
N LEU A 118 -5.30 4.82 2.72
CA LEU A 118 -5.86 5.09 4.04
C LEU A 118 -4.84 4.83 5.16
N ASP A 119 -4.13 3.70 5.10
CA ASP A 119 -3.10 3.37 6.09
C ASP A 119 -1.92 4.36 6.01
N ALA A 120 -1.45 4.68 4.81
CA ALA A 120 -0.38 5.67 4.60
C ALA A 120 -0.75 7.05 5.19
N ARG A 121 -1.97 7.53 4.93
CA ARG A 121 -2.47 8.80 5.47
C ARG A 121 -2.65 8.77 6.99
N THR A 122 -3.16 7.67 7.53
CA THR A 122 -3.34 7.50 8.98
C THR A 122 -1.99 7.50 9.70
N ASN A 123 -1.02 6.74 9.20
CA ASN A 123 0.35 6.74 9.74
C ASN A 123 1.01 8.12 9.68
N MET A 124 0.72 8.92 8.65
CA MET A 124 1.16 10.32 8.62
C MET A 124 0.47 11.12 9.72
N PHE A 125 -0.86 11.07 9.81
CA PHE A 125 -1.57 11.81 10.85
C PHE A 125 -1.07 11.47 12.26
N GLU A 126 -0.89 10.19 12.60
CA GLU A 126 -0.34 9.79 13.90
C GLU A 126 1.00 10.47 14.19
N LYS A 127 1.94 10.42 13.24
CA LYS A 127 3.27 11.05 13.40
C LYS A 127 3.21 12.57 13.56
N PHE A 128 2.31 13.24 12.84
CA PHE A 128 2.26 14.71 12.84
C PHE A 128 1.34 15.27 13.94
N TYR A 129 0.30 14.55 14.34
CA TYR A 129 -0.64 15.01 15.36
C TYR A 129 -0.08 14.89 16.78
N ASP A 130 0.87 14.00 17.03
CA ASP A 130 1.52 13.89 18.34
C ASP A 130 2.24 15.21 18.72
N ASP A 131 2.90 15.86 17.76
CA ASP A 131 3.66 17.09 17.98
C ASP A 131 2.84 18.38 17.77
N LEU A 132 1.65 18.29 17.18
CA LEU A 132 0.81 19.47 16.88
C LEU A 132 0.07 19.94 18.15
N PRO A 133 0.21 21.21 18.58
CA PRO A 133 -0.57 21.74 19.69
C PRO A 133 -2.06 21.83 19.36
N GLU A 134 -2.92 21.65 20.36
CA GLU A 134 -4.35 21.84 20.18
C GLU A 134 -4.68 23.31 19.91
N GLY A 135 -5.59 23.53 18.96
CA GLY A 135 -5.99 24.86 18.51
C GLY A 135 -5.12 25.44 17.41
N GLU A 136 -4.18 24.67 16.86
CA GLU A 136 -3.27 25.11 15.82
C GLU A 136 -3.42 24.30 14.52
N PHE A 137 -2.91 24.88 13.43
CA PHE A 137 -2.79 24.20 12.14
C PHE A 137 -1.41 23.56 12.01
N SER A 138 -1.36 22.37 11.43
CA SER A 138 -0.12 21.76 10.98
C SER A 138 0.59 22.65 9.95
N PRO A 139 1.90 22.51 9.76
CA PRO A 139 2.56 22.90 8.52
C PRO A 139 1.89 22.27 7.30
N ARG A 140 2.20 22.78 6.10
CA ARG A 140 1.70 22.15 4.87
C ARG A 140 2.30 20.75 4.74
N MET A 141 1.43 19.76 4.59
CA MET A 141 1.80 18.37 4.47
C MET A 141 1.79 17.97 2.99
N PHE A 142 2.98 17.95 2.38
CA PHE A 142 3.13 17.66 0.95
C PHE A 142 2.45 16.34 0.55
N ALA A 143 2.64 15.29 1.35
CA ALA A 143 2.07 13.97 1.12
C ALA A 143 0.54 13.87 1.35
N LEU A 144 -0.10 14.92 1.87
CA LEU A 144 -1.56 15.02 2.05
C LEU A 144 -2.15 16.14 1.17
N ASP A 145 -1.78 16.12 -0.10
CA ASP A 145 -2.25 17.07 -1.11
C ASP A 145 -1.84 18.53 -0.79
N ASN A 146 -0.69 18.69 -0.12
CA ASN A 146 -0.13 19.99 0.27
C ASN A 146 -1.06 20.84 1.15
N ARG A 147 -1.90 20.19 1.97
CA ARG A 147 -2.87 20.84 2.86
C ARG A 147 -2.33 21.09 4.26
N ASN A 148 -2.98 22.00 4.98
CA ASN A 148 -2.84 22.19 6.42
C ASN A 148 -4.02 21.52 7.13
N PHE A 149 -3.78 20.95 8.31
CA PHE A 149 -4.80 20.28 9.11
C PHE A 149 -4.89 20.90 10.49
N TYR A 150 -6.11 21.09 10.99
CA TYR A 150 -6.36 21.68 12.29
C TYR A 150 -6.49 20.61 13.38
N LYS A 151 -5.86 20.83 14.54
CA LYS A 151 -6.09 20.00 15.73
C LYS A 151 -7.08 20.70 16.65
N ALA A 152 -8.28 20.14 16.80
CA ALA A 152 -9.31 20.71 17.65
C ALA A 152 -8.94 20.62 19.14
N LYS A 153 -9.45 21.57 19.94
CA LYS A 153 -9.24 21.58 21.40
C LYS A 153 -10.23 20.65 22.09
N GLY A 154 -9.75 19.74 22.92
CA GLY A 154 -10.59 18.85 23.74
C GLY A 154 -11.50 17.89 22.97
N ILE A 155 -11.20 17.62 21.69
CA ILE A 155 -11.92 16.64 20.85
C ILE A 155 -10.93 15.57 20.42
N LYS A 156 -11.27 14.29 20.70
CA LYS A 156 -10.62 13.12 20.11
C LYS A 156 -11.44 12.59 18.95
#